data_AF-A0A1Q8G303-F1
#
_entry.id   AF-A0A1Q8G303-F1
#
_cell.length_a   1.000
_cell.length_b   1.000
_cell.length_c   1.000
_cell.angle_alpha   90.00
_cell.angle_beta   90.00
_cell.angle_gamma   90.00
#
_symmetry.space_group_name_H-M   'P 1'
#
loop_
_entity.id
_entity.type
_entity.pdbx_description
1 polymer ?
#
loop_
_entity_poly.entity_id
_entity_poly.type
_entity_poly.pdbx_seq_one_letter_code
_entity_poly.pdbx_strand_id
1 'polypeptide(L)'
;MNAKAVIALTALLLSATAAASPALLGIEPGLTTVGELRKSFEHAEMIAPETKEFGGPIYRVDRRDITAEDVVEARFIFNRNGVPVAMTGVFNEAKFDHINLILGTKYDLLNHSTRPNAADGQLRFAWYDTGEILISLVQPEDSQLVYLTYADQETRDIISTSLDPSMTPKHPFWDR
;
A
#
# COMPACT_ATOMS: atom_id res chain seq x y z
N MET A 1 34.09 -19.10 3.32
CA MET A 1 33.00 -18.86 2.35
C MET A 1 31.70 -18.96 3.12
N ASN A 2 31.11 -17.83 3.52
CA ASN A 2 29.89 -17.82 4.32
C ASN A 2 28.74 -17.34 3.43
N ALA A 3 28.01 -18.30 2.85
CA ALA A 3 26.71 -18.04 2.26
C ALA A 3 25.74 -17.78 3.43
N LYS A 4 25.52 -16.51 3.77
CA LYS A 4 24.45 -16.12 4.70
C LYS A 4 23.20 -15.80 3.88
N ALA A 5 22.29 -16.76 3.95
CA ALA A 5 20.85 -16.70 3.72
C ALA A 5 20.28 -15.36 3.25
N VAL A 6 19.95 -15.28 1.96
CA VAL A 6 18.99 -14.32 1.39
C VAL A 6 17.64 -15.03 1.33
N ILE A 7 16.92 -15.13 2.44
CA ILE A 7 15.54 -15.66 2.47
C ILE A 7 14.76 -14.98 3.61
N ALA A 8 14.10 -13.85 3.34
CA ALA A 8 13.09 -13.29 4.26
C ALA A 8 12.14 -12.25 3.63
N LEU A 9 11.79 -12.35 2.34
CA LEU A 9 10.69 -11.52 1.77
C LEU A 9 9.60 -12.35 1.08
N THR A 10 9.87 -13.62 0.79
CA THR A 10 8.91 -14.51 0.12
C THR A 10 7.73 -14.88 1.03
N ALA A 11 7.94 -15.00 2.34
CA ALA A 11 6.92 -15.53 3.25
C ALA A 11 5.75 -14.56 3.56
N LEU A 12 5.91 -13.25 3.37
CA LEU A 12 4.82 -12.28 3.60
C LEU A 12 3.82 -12.20 2.44
N LEU A 13 4.14 -12.78 1.28
CA LEU A 13 3.32 -12.69 0.05
C LEU A 13 2.78 -14.06 -0.42
N LEU A 14 3.03 -15.15 0.31
CA LEU A 14 2.84 -16.52 -0.19
C LEU A 14 1.68 -17.34 0.41
N SER A 15 0.78 -16.74 1.19
CA SER A 15 -0.42 -17.45 1.66
C SER A 15 -1.48 -17.48 0.55
N ALA A 16 -1.38 -18.43 -0.39
CA ALA A 16 -2.38 -18.60 -1.45
C ALA A 16 -2.80 -20.07 -1.61
N THR A 17 -3.92 -20.43 -0.96
CA THR A 17 -4.84 -21.46 -1.44
C THR A 17 -6.26 -21.03 -1.07
N ALA A 18 -7.12 -20.81 -2.08
CA ALA A 18 -8.37 -20.04 -2.09
C ALA A 18 -8.15 -18.54 -2.35
N ALA A 19 -9.06 -17.92 -3.10
CA ALA A 19 -9.02 -16.52 -3.54
C ALA A 19 -8.97 -15.55 -2.35
N ALA A 20 -7.79 -15.41 -1.75
CA ALA A 20 -7.56 -14.54 -0.61
C ALA A 20 -7.49 -13.11 -1.12
N SER A 21 -8.28 -12.23 -0.50
CA SER A 21 -8.21 -10.80 -0.72
C SER A 21 -6.77 -10.31 -0.57
N PRO A 22 -6.34 -9.35 -1.40
CA PRO A 22 -4.95 -8.89 -1.34
C PRO A 22 -4.65 -8.29 0.04
N ALA A 23 -3.65 -8.82 0.73
CA ALA A 23 -3.29 -8.40 2.08
C ALA A 23 -2.02 -7.53 2.10
N LEU A 24 -2.03 -6.45 2.88
CA LEU A 24 -0.85 -5.67 3.21
C LEU A 24 -0.43 -5.99 4.64
N LEU A 25 0.75 -6.60 4.81
CA LEU A 25 1.26 -7.03 6.12
C LEU A 25 0.30 -7.95 6.90
N GLY A 26 -0.45 -8.80 6.18
CA GLY A 26 -1.46 -9.68 6.77
C GLY A 26 -2.78 -8.99 7.15
N ILE A 27 -2.94 -7.70 6.81
CA ILE A 27 -4.20 -6.97 6.95
C ILE A 27 -4.96 -7.03 5.64
N GLU A 28 -6.22 -7.46 5.71
CA GLU A 28 -7.08 -7.64 4.54
C GLU A 28 -8.12 -6.50 4.46
N PRO A 29 -8.31 -5.87 3.28
CA PRO A 29 -9.33 -4.85 3.09
C PRO A 29 -10.71 -5.42 3.40
N GLY A 30 -11.58 -4.62 4.04
CA GLY A 30 -12.94 -5.05 4.33
C GLY A 30 -13.11 -6.09 5.45
N LEU A 31 -12.02 -6.62 6.02
CA LEU A 31 -12.07 -7.73 6.98
C LEU A 31 -11.42 -7.39 8.33
N THR A 32 -10.19 -6.89 8.34
CA THR A 32 -9.44 -6.71 9.59
C THR A 32 -9.91 -5.50 10.39
N THR A 33 -10.43 -5.67 11.60
CA THR A 33 -10.90 -4.56 12.43
C THR A 33 -9.77 -3.71 13.02
N VAL A 34 -10.07 -2.48 13.46
CA VAL A 34 -9.13 -1.63 14.24
C VAL A 34 -8.54 -2.38 15.45
N GLY A 35 -9.38 -3.17 16.13
CA GLY A 35 -8.95 -3.95 17.29
C GLY A 35 -7.95 -5.04 16.94
N GLU A 36 -8.08 -5.67 15.77
CA GLU A 36 -7.15 -6.68 15.27
C GLU A 36 -5.84 -6.06 14.77
N LEU A 37 -5.91 -4.89 14.11
CA LEU A 37 -4.70 -4.14 13.72
C LEU A 37 -3.83 -3.86 14.95
N ARG A 38 -4.43 -3.30 16.02
CA ARG A 38 -3.70 -2.94 17.25
C ARG A 38 -3.21 -4.13 18.06
N LYS A 39 -3.81 -5.32 17.88
CA LYS A 39 -3.29 -6.57 18.45
C LYS A 39 -2.09 -7.10 17.65
N SER A 40 -2.07 -6.84 16.35
CA SER A 40 -1.03 -7.31 15.44
C SER A 40 0.21 -6.42 15.48
N PHE A 41 0.04 -5.13 15.79
CA PHE A 41 1.11 -4.13 15.81
C PHE A 41 1.08 -3.33 17.11
N GLU A 42 2.10 -3.51 17.95
CA GLU A 42 2.16 -2.95 19.31
C GLU A 42 2.23 -1.40 19.30
N HIS A 43 2.95 -0.83 18.35
CA HIS A 43 3.17 0.60 18.17
C HIS A 43 2.27 1.21 17.07
N ALA A 44 1.14 0.56 16.74
CA ALA A 44 0.15 1.15 15.84
C ALA A 44 -0.37 2.49 16.39
N GLU A 45 -0.04 3.57 15.69
CA GLU A 45 -0.35 4.94 16.08
C GLU A 45 -1.59 5.44 15.35
N MET A 46 -2.57 5.96 16.08
CA MET A 46 -3.68 6.68 15.48
C MET A 46 -3.21 8.09 15.11
N ILE A 47 -3.11 8.38 13.81
CA ILE A 47 -2.68 9.69 13.31
C ILE A 47 -3.87 10.62 13.01
N ALA A 48 -5.06 10.05 12.83
CA ALA A 48 -6.32 10.81 12.73
C ALA A 48 -7.47 10.00 13.36
N PRO A 49 -8.33 10.62 14.19
CA PRO A 49 -9.46 9.92 14.82
C PRO A 49 -10.64 9.71 13.87
N GLU A 50 -10.81 10.58 12.88
CA GLU A 50 -11.88 10.52 11.89
C GLU A 50 -11.44 11.19 10.59
N THR A 51 -11.84 10.61 9.46
CA THR A 51 -11.73 11.19 8.12
C THR A 51 -13.10 11.70 7.68
N LYS A 52 -13.14 12.84 6.99
CA LYS A 52 -14.41 13.41 6.53
C LYS A 52 -15.12 12.49 5.53
N GLU A 53 -14.32 11.79 4.73
CA GLU A 53 -14.74 10.94 3.63
C GLU A 53 -15.25 9.57 4.12
N PHE A 54 -14.56 8.95 5.09
CA PHE A 54 -14.85 7.57 5.50
C PHE A 54 -15.42 7.46 6.91
N GLY A 55 -15.36 8.53 7.70
CA GLY A 55 -15.94 8.59 9.04
C GLY A 55 -15.25 7.70 10.07
N GLY A 56 -14.04 7.21 9.78
CA GLY A 56 -13.24 6.38 10.67
C GLY A 56 -11.78 6.82 10.75
N PRO A 57 -11.01 6.21 11.68
CA PRO A 57 -9.66 6.64 11.99
C PRO A 57 -8.65 6.27 10.91
N ILE A 58 -7.50 6.95 10.94
CA ILE A 58 -6.29 6.54 10.21
C ILE A 58 -5.26 6.07 11.22
N TYR A 59 -4.71 4.89 10.97
CA TYR A 59 -3.58 4.35 11.71
C TYR A 59 -2.32 4.32 10.86
N ARG A 60 -1.18 4.59 11.50
CA ARG A 60 0.16 4.37 10.99
C ARG A 60 0.82 3.25 11.78
N VAL A 61 1.45 2.32 11.08
CA VAL A 61 2.35 1.31 11.63
C VAL A 61 3.72 1.61 11.04
N ASP A 62 4.68 1.95 11.89
CA ASP A 62 6.04 2.24 11.43
C ASP A 62 6.92 0.98 11.42
N ARG A 63 8.12 1.13 10.87
CA ARG A 63 9.11 0.06 10.74
C ARG A 63 9.42 -0.70 12.05
N ARG A 64 9.21 -0.12 13.24
CA ARG A 64 9.49 -0.81 14.52
C ARG A 64 8.64 -2.07 14.69
N ASP A 65 7.43 -2.04 14.17
CA ASP A 65 6.47 -3.15 14.23
C ASP A 65 6.53 -4.07 13.00
N ILE A 66 7.31 -3.70 11.98
CA ILE A 66 7.33 -4.37 10.69
C ILE A 66 8.66 -5.11 10.53
N THR A 67 8.59 -6.44 10.55
CA THR A 67 9.77 -7.31 10.40
C THR A 67 10.33 -7.34 8.97
N ALA A 68 9.60 -6.82 7.99
CA ALA A 68 10.07 -6.70 6.61
C ALA A 68 11.06 -5.54 6.46
N GLU A 69 12.31 -5.84 6.13
CA GLU A 69 13.44 -4.87 6.11
C GLU A 69 13.27 -3.67 5.17
N ASP A 70 12.27 -3.70 4.30
CA ASP A 70 12.12 -2.73 3.21
C ASP A 70 10.80 -1.94 3.27
N VAL A 71 10.01 -2.16 4.31
CA VAL A 71 8.83 -1.35 4.60
C VAL A 71 9.26 -0.19 5.49
N VAL A 72 8.96 1.03 5.05
CA VAL A 72 9.20 2.25 5.81
C VAL A 72 8.07 2.44 6.80
N GLU A 73 6.84 2.31 6.32
CA GLU A 73 5.62 2.37 7.12
C GLU A 73 4.44 1.75 6.36
N ALA A 74 3.35 1.51 7.06
CA ALA A 74 2.05 1.21 6.49
C ALA A 74 0.98 2.11 7.11
N ARG A 75 -0.02 2.50 6.32
CA ARG A 75 -1.18 3.24 6.79
C ARG A 75 -2.46 2.54 6.44
N PHE A 76 -3.43 2.66 7.34
CA PHE A 76 -4.72 1.99 7.26
C PHE A 76 -5.82 3.03 7.51
N ILE A 77 -6.65 3.26 6.51
CA ILE A 77 -7.82 4.15 6.59
C ILE A 77 -9.03 3.28 6.88
N PHE A 78 -9.71 3.55 7.98
CA PHE A 78 -10.89 2.81 8.39
C PHE A 78 -12.17 3.61 8.11
N ASN A 79 -13.26 2.91 7.83
CA ASN A 79 -14.59 3.50 7.83
C ASN A 79 -15.16 3.63 9.25
N ARG A 80 -16.35 4.23 9.36
CA ARG A 80 -17.10 4.36 10.62
C ARG A 80 -17.37 3.02 11.34
N ASN A 81 -17.42 1.91 10.61
CA ASN A 81 -17.62 0.59 11.18
C ASN A 81 -16.32 -0.03 11.72
N GLY A 82 -15.19 0.67 11.62
CA GLY A 82 -13.90 0.21 12.10
C GLY A 82 -13.25 -0.84 11.21
N VAL A 83 -13.57 -0.84 9.91
CA VAL A 83 -13.06 -1.76 8.89
C VAL A 83 -12.23 -0.99 7.85
N PRO A 84 -11.07 -1.51 7.39
CA PRO A 84 -10.17 -0.81 6.49
C PRO A 84 -10.78 -0.74 5.10
N VAL A 85 -10.84 0.48 4.57
CA VAL A 85 -11.31 0.78 3.21
C VAL A 85 -10.14 1.08 2.27
N ALA A 86 -9.01 1.55 2.81
CA ALA A 86 -7.77 1.70 2.06
C ALA A 86 -6.57 1.37 2.93
N MET A 87 -5.57 0.75 2.32
CA MET A 87 -4.30 0.42 2.98
C MET A 87 -3.15 0.78 2.06
N THR A 88 -2.15 1.47 2.59
CA THR A 88 -0.98 1.91 1.82
C THR A 88 0.29 1.49 2.52
N GLY A 89 1.09 0.68 1.83
CA GLY A 89 2.45 0.37 2.24
C GLY A 89 3.44 1.31 1.57
N VAL A 90 4.42 1.78 2.32
CA VAL A 90 5.49 2.66 1.84
C VAL A 90 6.80 1.87 1.85
N PHE A 91 7.46 1.79 0.70
CA PHE A 91 8.65 1.00 0.48
C PHE A 91 9.77 1.86 -0.11
N ASN A 92 11.01 1.40 0.00
CA ASN A 92 12.11 1.99 -0.76
C ASN A 92 11.93 1.79 -2.27
N GLU A 93 12.41 2.73 -3.08
CA GLU A 93 12.24 2.69 -4.54
C GLU A 93 12.76 1.43 -5.22
N ALA A 94 13.83 0.84 -4.67
CA ALA A 94 14.41 -0.41 -5.16
C ALA A 94 13.44 -1.60 -5.13
N LYS A 95 12.28 -1.46 -4.47
CA LYS A 95 11.23 -2.48 -4.42
C LYS A 95 10.19 -2.38 -5.51
N PHE A 96 10.16 -1.29 -6.30
CA PHE A 96 9.14 -1.14 -7.35
C PHE A 96 9.10 -2.38 -8.25
N ASP A 97 10.21 -2.72 -8.91
CA ASP A 97 10.25 -3.81 -9.89
C ASP A 97 9.92 -5.17 -9.27
N HIS A 98 10.37 -5.39 -8.04
CA HIS A 98 10.08 -6.63 -7.33
C HIS A 98 8.59 -6.77 -6.99
N ILE A 99 7.98 -5.71 -6.45
CA ILE A 99 6.55 -5.70 -6.14
C ILE A 99 5.73 -5.82 -7.44
N ASN A 100 6.10 -5.06 -8.46
CA ASN A 100 5.46 -5.09 -9.78
C ASN A 100 5.50 -6.49 -10.41
N LEU A 101 6.64 -7.18 -10.32
CA LEU A 101 6.78 -8.56 -10.78
C LEU A 101 5.81 -9.48 -10.05
N ILE A 102 5.74 -9.41 -8.72
CA ILE A 102 4.84 -10.26 -7.93
C ILE A 102 3.38 -9.98 -8.28
N LEU A 103 2.98 -8.71 -8.35
CA LEU A 103 1.61 -8.33 -8.70
C LEU A 103 1.24 -8.81 -10.11
N GLY A 104 2.13 -8.63 -11.09
CA GLY A 104 1.91 -9.07 -12.47
C GLY A 104 1.85 -10.58 -12.67
N THR A 105 2.32 -11.37 -11.70
CA THR A 105 2.13 -12.84 -11.73
C THR A 105 0.78 -13.29 -11.17
N LYS A 106 0.07 -12.42 -10.45
CA LYS A 106 -1.13 -12.77 -9.68
C LYS A 106 -2.41 -12.09 -10.17
N TYR A 107 -2.28 -10.89 -10.71
CA TYR A 107 -3.40 -10.01 -10.98
C TYR A 107 -3.33 -9.42 -12.39
N ASP A 108 -4.49 -9.03 -12.91
CA ASP A 108 -4.59 -8.47 -14.25
C ASP A 108 -4.12 -7.02 -14.26
N LEU A 109 -3.16 -6.69 -15.13
CA LEU A 109 -2.67 -5.34 -15.30
C LEU A 109 -3.71 -4.48 -16.04
N LEU A 110 -4.24 -3.46 -15.38
CA LEU A 110 -5.22 -2.54 -15.95
C LEU A 110 -4.58 -1.35 -16.67
N ASN A 111 -3.56 -0.76 -16.05
CA ASN A 111 -2.95 0.47 -16.53
C ASN A 111 -1.50 0.57 -16.05
N HIS A 112 -0.64 1.22 -16.84
CA HIS A 112 0.73 1.50 -16.46
C HIS A 112 1.28 2.71 -17.20
N SER A 113 2.36 3.28 -16.69
CA SER A 113 3.16 4.28 -17.40
C SER A 113 4.63 4.09 -17.10
N THR A 114 5.47 4.44 -18.05
CA THR A 114 6.93 4.43 -17.94
C THR A 114 7.45 5.80 -17.52
N ARG A 115 8.57 5.83 -16.80
CA ARG A 115 9.29 7.07 -16.49
C ARG A 115 9.80 7.72 -17.78
N PRO A 116 9.61 9.04 -17.98
CA PRO A 116 10.24 9.75 -19.08
C PRO A 116 11.76 9.64 -18.96
N ASN A 117 12.45 9.31 -20.06
CA ASN A 117 13.93 9.26 -20.17
C ASN A 117 14.66 8.18 -19.35
N ALA A 118 13.97 7.20 -18.74
CA ALA A 118 14.65 6.03 -18.20
C ALA A 118 15.12 5.14 -19.36
N ALA A 119 16.41 4.76 -19.37
CA ALA A 119 17.02 3.97 -20.43
C ALA A 119 16.33 2.61 -20.68
N ASP A 120 15.58 2.11 -19.70
CA ASP A 120 15.11 0.73 -19.65
C ASP A 120 13.58 0.59 -19.57
N GLY A 121 12.81 1.65 -19.88
CA GLY A 121 11.34 1.56 -19.81
C GLY A 121 10.80 1.31 -18.40
N GLN A 122 11.55 1.73 -17.37
CA GLN A 122 11.14 1.56 -15.96
C GLN A 122 9.75 2.15 -15.74
N LEU A 123 8.87 1.36 -15.13
CA LEU A 123 7.53 1.80 -14.81
C LEU A 123 7.57 2.86 -13.71
N ARG A 124 6.70 3.86 -13.85
CA ARG A 124 6.42 4.90 -12.85
C ARG A 124 5.20 4.51 -12.01
N PHE A 125 4.21 3.92 -12.65
CA PHE A 125 3.07 3.33 -11.98
C PHE A 125 2.57 2.09 -12.72
N ALA A 126 1.92 1.21 -11.96
CA ALA A 126 1.17 0.07 -12.46
C ALA A 126 -0.07 -0.14 -11.58
N TRP A 127 -1.21 -0.40 -12.20
CA TRP A 127 -2.48 -0.69 -11.54
C TRP A 127 -2.95 -2.08 -11.91
N TYR A 128 -3.41 -2.83 -10.90
CA TYR A 128 -3.86 -4.21 -11.05
C TYR A 128 -5.27 -4.38 -10.51
N ASP A 129 -6.03 -5.27 -11.15
CA ASP A 129 -7.36 -5.68 -10.73
C ASP A 129 -7.31 -7.04 -10.02
N THR A 130 -7.95 -7.12 -8.86
CA THR A 130 -8.20 -8.41 -8.18
C THR A 130 -9.65 -8.88 -8.31
N GLY A 131 -10.50 -8.16 -9.04
CA GLY A 131 -11.94 -8.37 -9.20
C GLY A 131 -12.80 -7.60 -8.20
N GLU A 132 -12.24 -7.19 -7.06
CA GLU A 132 -12.93 -6.44 -6.00
C GLU A 132 -12.11 -5.24 -5.52
N ILE A 133 -10.78 -5.37 -5.52
CA ILE A 133 -9.83 -4.36 -5.05
C ILE A 133 -8.93 -3.96 -6.21
N LEU A 134 -8.68 -2.66 -6.33
CA LEU A 134 -7.65 -2.12 -7.19
C LEU A 134 -6.36 -1.95 -6.40
N ILE A 135 -5.28 -2.51 -6.93
CA ILE A 135 -3.94 -2.35 -6.39
C ILE A 135 -3.21 -1.32 -7.23
N SER A 136 -2.76 -0.23 -6.61
CA SER A 136 -1.90 0.75 -7.28
C SER A 136 -0.50 0.72 -6.71
N LEU A 137 0.48 0.54 -7.59
CA LEU A 137 1.90 0.66 -7.31
C LEU A 137 2.39 1.94 -7.97
N VAL A 138 2.83 2.91 -7.18
CA VAL A 138 3.19 4.25 -7.66
C VAL A 138 4.52 4.67 -7.07
N GLN A 139 5.42 5.12 -7.94
CA GLN A 139 6.58 5.91 -7.56
C GLN A 139 6.41 7.35 -8.06
N PRO A 140 6.17 8.32 -7.16
CA PRO A 140 6.12 9.73 -7.53
C PRO A 140 7.42 10.20 -8.18
N GLU A 141 7.33 11.26 -8.98
CA GLU A 141 8.52 11.90 -9.54
C GLU A 141 9.38 12.47 -8.42
N ASP A 142 10.70 12.31 -8.53
CA ASP A 142 11.70 12.72 -7.52
C ASP A 142 11.57 12.07 -6.13
N SER A 143 10.78 11.00 -5.98
CA SER A 143 10.66 10.26 -4.72
C SER A 143 11.52 8.98 -4.71
N GLN A 144 12.20 8.76 -3.58
CA GLN A 144 12.88 7.48 -3.27
C GLN A 144 11.92 6.45 -2.65
N LEU A 145 10.62 6.77 -2.60
CA LEU A 145 9.59 5.93 -2.00
C LEU A 145 8.62 5.42 -3.04
N VAL A 146 8.13 4.22 -2.78
CA VAL A 146 7.13 3.52 -3.57
C VAL A 146 5.92 3.27 -2.68
N TYR A 147 4.75 3.59 -3.22
CA TYR A 147 3.48 3.47 -2.54
C TYR A 147 2.71 2.32 -3.18
N LEU A 148 2.33 1.35 -2.36
CA LEU A 148 1.47 0.24 -2.73
C LEU A 148 0.14 0.39 -2.01
N THR A 149 -0.90 0.77 -2.73
CA THR A 149 -2.22 1.03 -2.16
C THR A 149 -3.23 0.00 -2.62
N TYR A 150 -4.01 -0.51 -1.67
CA TYR A 150 -5.15 -1.40 -1.86
C TYR A 150 -6.41 -0.61 -1.51
N ALA A 151 -7.32 -0.47 -2.46
CA ALA A 151 -8.63 0.15 -2.24
C ALA A 151 -9.62 -0.32 -3.32
N ASP A 152 -10.91 -0.35 -3.02
CA ASP A 152 -11.91 -0.46 -4.08
C ASP A 152 -11.93 0.80 -4.97
N GLN A 153 -12.60 0.72 -6.12
CA GLN A 153 -12.62 1.82 -7.10
C GLN A 153 -13.27 3.09 -6.54
N GLU A 154 -14.35 2.96 -5.77
CA GLU A 154 -15.06 4.10 -5.17
C GLU A 154 -14.17 4.84 -4.16
N THR A 155 -13.56 4.10 -3.24
CA THR A 155 -12.63 4.60 -2.23
C THR A 155 -11.42 5.27 -2.89
N ARG A 156 -10.87 4.66 -3.94
CA ARG A 156 -9.79 5.26 -4.73
C ARG A 156 -10.23 6.59 -5.33
N ASP A 157 -11.40 6.65 -5.95
CA ASP A 157 -11.90 7.87 -6.59
C ASP A 157 -12.17 8.97 -5.54
N ILE A 158 -12.67 8.60 -4.35
CA ILE A 158 -12.82 9.51 -3.21
C ILE A 158 -11.45 10.05 -2.76
N ILE A 159 -10.46 9.18 -2.56
CA ILE A 159 -9.09 9.59 -2.22
C ILE A 159 -8.51 10.48 -3.32
N SER A 160 -8.75 10.16 -4.60
CA SER A 160 -8.26 10.98 -5.72
C SER A 160 -8.97 12.33 -5.83
N THR A 161 -10.25 12.40 -5.45
CA THR A 161 -11.06 13.63 -5.55
C THR A 161 -10.83 14.56 -4.36
N SER A 162 -10.54 14.01 -3.17
CA SER A 162 -10.05 14.80 -2.03
C SER A 162 -8.66 15.40 -2.28
N LEU A 163 -7.98 14.97 -3.37
CA LEU A 163 -6.70 15.47 -3.87
C LEU A 163 -6.83 16.49 -5.03
N ASP A 164 -7.97 17.21 -5.14
CA ASP A 164 -8.30 18.19 -6.19
C ASP A 164 -7.08 18.97 -6.78
N PRO A 165 -6.82 18.89 -8.10
CA PRO A 165 -5.69 19.54 -8.76
C PRO A 165 -5.73 21.08 -8.76
N SER A 166 -6.85 21.71 -8.40
CA SER A 166 -6.94 23.16 -8.17
C SER A 166 -6.44 23.60 -6.78
N MET A 167 -6.27 22.63 -5.87
CA MET A 167 -5.70 22.77 -4.54
C MET A 167 -4.38 21.99 -4.49
N THR A 168 -3.38 22.39 -5.30
CA THR A 168 -2.03 21.79 -5.27
C THR A 168 -1.55 21.56 -3.82
N PRO A 169 -1.46 20.30 -3.35
CA PRO A 169 -0.87 20.02 -2.06
C PRO A 169 0.60 20.36 -2.18
N LYS A 170 1.07 21.38 -1.45
CA LYS A 170 2.51 21.65 -1.34
C LYS A 170 3.28 20.47 -0.73
N HIS A 171 2.57 19.50 -0.14
CA HIS A 171 3.09 18.22 0.33
C HIS A 171 1.99 17.15 0.17
N PRO A 172 2.30 15.92 -0.25
CA PRO A 172 1.36 14.81 -0.19
C PRO A 172 0.89 14.59 1.25
N PHE A 173 -0.33 14.08 1.47
CA PHE A 173 -0.80 13.60 2.79
C PHE A 173 0.13 12.55 3.44
N TRP A 174 1.15 12.11 2.71
CA TRP A 174 2.21 11.21 3.15
C TRP A 174 3.39 11.91 3.83
N ASP A 175 3.52 13.23 3.73
CA ASP A 175 4.53 14.01 4.45
C ASP A 175 3.87 14.99 5.43
N ARG A 176 3.62 14.49 6.65
CA ARG A 176 3.88 15.13 7.96
C ARG A 176 3.41 14.23 9.09
#